data_AF-E7GF68-F1
#
_entry.id   AF-E7GF68-F1
#
_cell.length_a   1.000
_cell.length_b   1.000
_cell.length_c   1.000
_cell.angle_alpha   90.00
_cell.angle_beta   90.00
_cell.angle_gamma   90.00
#
_symmetry.space_group_name_H-M   'P 1'
#
loop_
_entity.id
_entity.type
_entity.pdbx_description
1 polymer ?
#
loop_
_entity_poly.entity_id
_entity_poly.type
_entity_poly.pdbx_seq_one_letter_code
_entity_poly.pdbx_strand_id
1 'polypeptide(L)'
;MKITLQRTSPNYKQKLSTHRIMRDLAIGLMVIVAYSLYFYYYNYPTNEPLIAAALIYVVSIVVGVATEAVWGLIHKTNVLEQIKNGFPIITSVIFALTLPIGTPLYVVAIGSFVSIFLGKLVFGGFGNNIFNPALVGRVLVHLSFGDKLLPYVNGMAGAQGIVDITSTATPATMLAGTNWMGGADFSYTLMDLLTGTHGGTLGETCIWLILLVGVVLALRRVFDARIPVAYLGTVLILSGVYAIMNGLDLFTYPVMHLCIGGVVFGAIFMATDPVTSPTSPLGKIIYGIGLGFLTMIIRLKANYPEGVLFSILMMNMLTPLIDSFILGRTNTRIVKQWATIGVCLAVSIGCVFGAGYSIQSDIAAKKAKEELAAKKKEEAEKKKAEEEANSYNWKVLEEVDGGYIMETTGYSSDQPMKIEVKVSGDTVKSVKVLESAGETEYYGAEIIHGTAVATPEGKAFYDKFLTGEFKTSDIDGVDTKTGATMTTKGIVNAIKGAIVMSQMEREVKGDTYVYTMSEVGYTESEPMKIKITVDKAKQMVTKIEFLDASGETEYYGAELIHGTAVATPEGKAFYDKYLAKEFGFADIDGVDTKTGATMTTKGIVSAIKKAIAATK
;
A
#
# COMPACT_ATOMS: atom_id res chain seq x y z
N MET A 1 -11.23 -57.83 65.20
CA MET A 1 -10.71 -57.67 63.83
C MET A 1 -11.78 -56.94 63.01
N LYS A 2 -11.62 -55.63 62.78
CA LYS A 2 -12.61 -54.82 62.04
C LYS A 2 -12.30 -55.01 60.55
N ILE A 3 -13.01 -55.92 59.88
CA ILE A 3 -12.90 -56.10 58.43
C ILE A 3 -13.62 -54.92 57.78
N THR A 4 -12.87 -53.87 57.46
CA THR A 4 -13.34 -52.79 56.58
C THR A 4 -13.34 -53.30 55.15
N LEU A 5 -14.49 -53.82 54.69
CA LEU A 5 -14.76 -53.95 53.26
C LEU A 5 -14.86 -52.54 52.70
N GLN A 6 -13.78 -52.05 52.06
CA GLN A 6 -13.89 -50.92 51.14
C GLN A 6 -14.85 -51.34 50.02
N ARG A 7 -16.12 -50.97 50.15
CA ARG A 7 -17.04 -50.94 49.01
C ARG A 7 -16.53 -49.83 48.08
N THR A 8 -15.56 -50.15 47.24
CA THR A 8 -15.35 -49.38 46.01
C THR A 8 -16.62 -49.60 45.19
N SER A 9 -17.49 -48.59 45.14
CA SER A 9 -18.59 -48.54 44.17
C SER A 9 -18.01 -48.93 42.80
N PRO A 10 -18.60 -49.92 42.09
CA PRO A 10 -18.08 -50.28 40.79
C PRO A 10 -18.34 -49.09 39.87
N ASN A 11 -17.30 -48.31 39.59
CA ASN A 11 -17.34 -47.37 38.47
C ASN A 11 -17.74 -48.19 37.26
N TYR A 12 -18.90 -47.87 36.66
CA TYR A 12 -19.31 -48.47 35.40
C TYR A 12 -18.12 -48.40 34.45
N LYS A 13 -17.59 -49.56 34.02
CA LYS A 13 -16.49 -49.62 33.05
C LYS A 13 -16.97 -48.96 31.75
N GLN A 14 -16.65 -47.68 31.59
CA GLN A 14 -16.90 -46.97 30.36
C GLN A 14 -16.02 -47.61 29.28
N LYS A 15 -16.61 -47.92 28.12
CA LYS A 15 -15.91 -48.59 27.01
C LYS A 15 -14.83 -47.71 26.37
N LEU A 16 -14.81 -46.41 26.66
CA LEU A 16 -13.88 -45.42 26.11
C LEU A 16 -12.76 -45.16 27.12
N SER A 17 -11.53 -45.58 26.78
CA SER A 17 -10.33 -45.23 27.52
C SER A 17 -9.56 -44.13 26.80
N THR A 18 -8.76 -43.35 27.53
CA THR A 18 -7.87 -42.32 26.97
C THR A 18 -6.99 -42.88 25.85
N HIS A 19 -6.42 -44.07 26.05
CA HIS A 19 -5.63 -44.74 25.03
C HIS A 19 -6.41 -45.03 23.74
N ARG A 20 -7.70 -45.40 23.84
CA ARG A 20 -8.53 -45.63 22.66
C ARG A 20 -8.83 -44.32 21.93
N ILE A 21 -9.17 -43.26 22.67
CA ILE A 21 -9.42 -41.92 22.12
C ILE A 21 -8.18 -41.42 21.39
N MET A 22 -7.02 -41.45 22.04
CA MET A 22 -5.76 -40.99 21.46
C MET A 22 -5.31 -41.84 20.27
N ARG A 23 -5.55 -43.16 20.30
CA ARG A 23 -5.28 -44.03 19.15
C ARG A 23 -6.17 -43.67 17.95
N ASP A 24 -7.46 -43.46 18.16
CA ASP A 24 -8.39 -43.11 17.08
C ASP A 24 -8.05 -41.72 16.50
N LEU A 25 -7.65 -40.76 17.36
CA LEU A 25 -7.11 -39.47 16.94
C LEU A 25 -5.81 -39.63 16.11
N ALA A 26 -4.87 -40.46 16.58
CA ALA A 26 -3.63 -40.74 15.85
C ALA A 26 -3.90 -41.37 14.47
N ILE A 27 -4.87 -42.28 14.36
CA ILE A 27 -5.29 -42.84 13.06
C ILE A 27 -5.83 -41.74 12.15
N GLY A 28 -6.67 -40.84 12.67
CA GLY A 28 -7.16 -39.68 11.91
C GLY A 28 -6.04 -38.78 11.40
N LEU A 29 -5.05 -38.48 12.25
CA LEU A 29 -3.87 -37.71 11.86
C LEU A 29 -3.02 -38.43 10.81
N MET A 30 -2.83 -39.75 10.94
CA MET A 30 -2.06 -40.54 9.96
C MET A 30 -2.71 -40.53 8.58
N VAL A 31 -4.04 -40.50 8.49
CA VAL A 31 -4.76 -40.34 7.21
C VAL A 31 -4.41 -39.00 6.56
N ILE A 32 -4.33 -37.93 7.35
CA ILE A 32 -3.98 -36.58 6.87
C ILE A 32 -2.51 -36.52 6.45
N VAL A 33 -1.60 -37.09 7.26
CA VAL A 33 -0.17 -37.18 6.93
C VAL A 33 0.04 -37.97 5.63
N ALA A 34 -0.63 -39.11 5.48
CA ALA A 34 -0.53 -39.92 4.27
C ALA A 34 -1.03 -39.16 3.03
N TYR A 35 -2.15 -38.43 3.15
CA TYR A 35 -2.66 -37.61 2.06
C TYR A 35 -1.74 -36.42 1.75
N SER A 36 -1.19 -35.76 2.78
CA SER A 36 -0.22 -34.67 2.62
C SER A 36 1.00 -35.15 1.81
N LEU A 37 1.58 -36.30 2.16
CA LEU A 37 2.68 -36.89 1.40
C LEU A 37 2.28 -37.29 -0.02
N TYR A 38 1.11 -37.93 -0.19
CA TYR A 38 0.59 -38.28 -1.51
C TYR A 38 0.38 -37.04 -2.40
N PHE A 39 -0.14 -35.95 -1.83
CA PHE A 39 -0.38 -34.70 -2.52
C PHE A 39 0.94 -34.10 -3.05
N TYR A 40 1.99 -34.06 -2.23
CA TYR A 40 3.29 -33.56 -2.68
C TYR A 40 3.98 -34.51 -3.68
N TYR A 41 3.71 -35.81 -3.63
CA TYR A 41 4.19 -36.76 -4.62
C TYR A 41 3.50 -36.59 -5.98
N TYR A 42 2.17 -36.42 -5.99
CA TYR A 42 1.38 -36.40 -7.23
C TYR A 42 1.44 -35.06 -7.96
N ASN A 43 1.41 -33.95 -7.21
CA ASN A 43 1.30 -32.61 -7.81
C ASN A 43 2.64 -32.02 -8.24
N TYR A 44 3.77 -32.61 -7.85
CA TYR A 44 5.10 -32.07 -8.16
C TYR A 44 5.92 -33.07 -8.99
N PRO A 45 6.60 -32.60 -10.05
CA PRO A 45 7.39 -33.48 -10.92
C PRO A 45 8.67 -34.00 -10.25
N THR A 46 9.18 -33.30 -9.23
CA THR A 46 10.37 -33.69 -8.46
C THR A 46 9.98 -34.23 -7.08
N ASN A 47 10.75 -35.20 -6.56
CA ASN A 47 10.54 -35.77 -5.23
C ASN A 47 11.03 -34.89 -4.05
N GLU A 48 11.71 -33.77 -4.33
CA GLU A 48 12.21 -32.82 -3.32
C GLU A 48 11.15 -32.38 -2.28
N PRO A 49 9.96 -31.89 -2.68
CA PRO A 49 8.91 -31.52 -1.73
C PRO A 49 8.42 -32.71 -0.89
N LEU A 50 8.28 -33.90 -1.48
CA LEU A 50 7.91 -35.09 -0.72
C LEU A 50 8.93 -35.39 0.38
N ILE A 51 10.22 -35.34 0.04
CA ILE A 51 11.31 -35.60 0.99
C ILE A 51 11.31 -34.53 2.09
N ALA A 52 11.16 -33.26 1.74
CA ALA A 52 11.09 -32.17 2.72
C ALA A 52 9.91 -32.37 3.70
N ALA A 53 8.71 -32.63 3.19
CA ALA A 53 7.53 -32.88 4.03
C ALA A 53 7.74 -34.10 4.95
N ALA A 54 8.26 -35.20 4.42
CA ALA A 54 8.58 -36.39 5.20
C ALA A 54 9.60 -36.11 6.32
N LEU A 55 10.66 -35.34 6.01
CA LEU A 55 11.67 -34.96 6.99
C LEU A 55 11.10 -34.06 8.10
N ILE A 56 10.18 -33.14 7.79
CA ILE A 56 9.50 -32.34 8.82
C ILE A 56 8.77 -33.24 9.82
N TYR A 57 8.01 -34.23 9.35
CA TYR A 57 7.32 -35.17 10.24
C TYR A 57 8.30 -36.00 11.06
N VAL A 58 9.34 -36.56 10.43
CA VAL A 58 10.33 -37.41 11.11
C VAL A 58 11.08 -36.61 12.17
N VAL A 59 11.60 -35.44 11.83
CA VAL A 59 12.34 -34.58 12.78
C VAL A 59 11.44 -34.17 13.93
N SER A 60 10.21 -33.75 13.66
CA SER A 60 9.25 -33.36 14.70
C SER A 60 8.99 -34.52 15.67
N ILE A 61 8.70 -35.73 15.16
CA ILE A 61 8.41 -36.91 15.99
C ILE A 61 9.64 -37.34 16.78
N VAL A 62 10.81 -37.42 16.14
CA VAL A 62 12.06 -37.84 16.80
C VAL A 62 12.39 -36.90 17.95
N VAL A 63 12.35 -35.58 17.71
CA VAL A 63 12.65 -34.59 18.76
C VAL A 63 11.60 -34.62 19.87
N GLY A 64 10.32 -34.73 19.53
CA GLY A 64 9.25 -34.76 20.53
C GLY A 64 9.32 -36.00 21.43
N VAL A 65 9.55 -37.18 20.85
CA VAL A 65 9.75 -38.43 21.60
C VAL A 65 11.04 -38.37 22.41
N ALA A 66 12.14 -37.88 21.85
CA ALA A 66 13.40 -37.73 22.56
C ALA A 66 13.28 -36.79 23.76
N THR A 67 12.56 -35.67 23.62
CA THR A 67 12.33 -34.71 24.69
C THR A 67 11.58 -35.35 25.87
N GLU A 68 10.51 -36.10 25.57
CA GLU A 68 9.75 -36.81 26.60
C GLU A 68 10.54 -37.97 27.22
N ALA A 69 11.36 -38.66 26.43
CA ALA A 69 12.25 -39.71 26.92
C ALA A 69 13.32 -39.17 27.88
N VAL A 70 13.98 -38.07 27.52
CA VAL A 70 14.99 -37.39 28.35
C VAL A 70 14.37 -36.89 29.64
N TRP A 71 13.16 -36.35 29.60
CA TRP A 71 12.44 -35.95 30.82
C TRP A 71 12.22 -37.13 31.76
N GLY A 72 11.82 -38.29 31.23
CA GLY A 72 11.64 -39.50 32.02
C GLY A 72 12.93 -40.03 32.62
N LEU A 73 14.04 -39.96 31.88
CA LEU A 73 15.36 -40.30 32.39
C LEU A 73 15.77 -39.39 33.56
N ILE A 74 15.56 -38.08 33.44
CA ILE A 74 15.88 -37.09 34.49
C ILE A 74 15.05 -37.35 35.75
N HIS A 75 13.76 -37.66 35.58
CA HIS A 75 12.83 -37.89 36.71
C HIS A 75 12.83 -39.33 37.22
N LYS A 76 13.72 -40.20 36.71
CA LYS A 76 13.86 -41.61 37.08
C LYS A 76 12.55 -42.40 36.97
N THR A 77 11.71 -42.05 35.99
CA THR A 77 10.49 -42.78 35.67
C THR A 77 10.76 -43.82 34.58
N ASN A 78 9.87 -44.80 34.43
CA ASN A 78 9.95 -45.75 33.32
C ASN A 78 9.71 -45.03 31.98
N VAL A 79 10.77 -44.81 31.21
CA VAL A 79 10.74 -44.07 29.93
C VAL A 79 9.67 -44.61 28.97
N LEU A 80 9.58 -45.93 28.83
CA LEU A 80 8.62 -46.57 27.93
C LEU A 80 7.17 -46.30 28.36
N GLU A 81 6.91 -46.33 29.67
CA GLU A 81 5.59 -46.07 30.24
C GLU A 81 5.21 -44.60 30.07
N GLN A 82 6.18 -43.69 30.27
CA GLN A 82 5.97 -42.26 30.08
C GLN A 82 5.65 -41.93 28.61
N ILE A 83 6.39 -42.46 27.64
CA ILE A 83 6.12 -42.23 26.22
C ILE A 83 4.73 -42.77 25.85
N LYS A 84 4.38 -43.97 26.33
CA LYS A 84 3.10 -44.62 26.02
C LYS A 84 1.90 -43.86 26.56
N ASN A 85 2.01 -43.33 27.79
CA ASN A 85 0.93 -42.59 28.45
C ASN A 85 0.94 -41.09 28.09
N GLY A 86 2.07 -40.58 27.62
CA GLY A 86 2.25 -39.18 27.25
C GLY A 86 1.72 -38.84 25.86
N PHE A 87 1.75 -39.77 24.92
CA PHE A 87 1.38 -39.53 23.52
C PHE A 87 2.17 -38.39 22.80
N PRO A 88 3.51 -38.27 22.96
CA PRO A 88 4.32 -37.22 22.30
C PRO A 88 4.16 -37.19 20.77
N ILE A 89 3.94 -38.36 20.16
CA ILE A 89 3.80 -38.51 18.71
C ILE A 89 2.62 -37.67 18.19
N ILE A 90 1.49 -37.68 18.90
CA ILE A 90 0.28 -36.95 18.47
C ILE A 90 0.55 -35.45 18.47
N THR A 91 1.11 -34.92 19.55
CA THR A 91 1.49 -33.50 19.65
C THR A 91 2.49 -33.10 18.57
N SER A 92 3.51 -33.94 18.32
CA SER A 92 4.56 -33.68 17.34
C SER A 92 4.01 -33.68 15.89
N VAL A 93 3.08 -34.59 15.58
CA VAL A 93 2.42 -34.66 14.28
C VAL A 93 1.49 -33.45 14.08
N ILE A 94 0.71 -33.07 15.08
CA ILE A 94 -0.14 -31.87 15.00
C ILE A 94 0.72 -30.63 14.77
N PHE A 95 1.83 -30.48 15.52
CA PHE A 95 2.78 -29.38 15.33
C PHE A 95 3.37 -29.39 13.91
N ALA A 96 3.84 -30.52 13.41
CA ALA A 96 4.39 -30.64 12.06
C ALA A 96 3.37 -30.26 10.98
N LEU A 97 2.11 -30.67 11.13
CA LEU A 97 1.02 -30.30 10.22
C LEU A 97 0.73 -28.78 10.21
N THR A 98 1.09 -28.06 11.27
CA THR A 98 0.93 -26.59 11.30
C THR A 98 2.02 -25.82 10.55
N LEU A 99 3.05 -26.51 10.08
CA LEU A 99 4.20 -25.88 9.45
C LEU A 99 4.08 -25.91 7.93
N PRO A 100 4.57 -24.87 7.24
CA PRO A 100 4.85 -24.91 5.82
C PRO A 100 5.96 -25.89 5.43
N ILE A 101 5.92 -26.36 4.19
CA ILE A 101 6.92 -27.28 3.63
C ILE A 101 8.33 -26.68 3.53
N GLY A 102 8.44 -25.36 3.35
CA GLY A 102 9.73 -24.65 3.26
C GLY A 102 10.40 -24.39 4.61
N THR A 103 9.86 -24.92 5.71
CA THR A 103 10.40 -24.68 7.06
C THR A 103 11.74 -25.42 7.25
N PRO A 104 12.83 -24.73 7.63
CA PRO A 104 14.10 -25.38 7.89
C PRO A 104 14.02 -26.41 9.03
N LEU A 105 14.67 -27.57 8.88
CA LEU A 105 14.54 -28.69 9.82
C LEU A 105 14.97 -28.35 11.25
N TYR A 106 15.94 -27.45 11.45
CA TYR A 106 16.34 -27.01 12.78
C TYR A 106 15.23 -26.20 13.48
N VAL A 107 14.42 -25.43 12.73
CA VAL A 107 13.28 -24.69 13.27
C VAL A 107 12.19 -25.68 13.71
N VAL A 108 11.97 -26.74 12.91
CA VAL A 108 11.06 -27.83 13.27
C VAL A 108 11.51 -28.50 14.58
N ALA A 109 12.81 -28.79 14.72
CA ALA A 109 13.36 -29.39 15.92
C ALA A 109 13.14 -28.49 17.15
N ILE A 110 13.46 -27.20 17.06
CA ILE A 110 13.25 -26.23 18.16
C ILE A 110 11.76 -26.15 18.52
N GLY A 111 10.87 -26.03 17.54
CA GLY A 111 9.43 -25.93 17.79
C GLY A 111 8.82 -27.20 18.38
N SER A 112 9.27 -28.39 17.96
CA SER A 112 8.83 -29.66 18.53
C SER A 112 9.32 -29.82 19.99
N PHE A 113 10.58 -29.48 20.25
CA PHE A 113 11.13 -29.43 21.60
C PHE A 113 10.30 -28.51 22.50
N VAL A 114 10.03 -27.27 22.06
CA VAL A 114 9.21 -26.30 22.81
C VAL A 114 7.79 -26.82 23.04
N SER A 115 7.17 -27.43 22.02
CA SER A 115 5.82 -27.98 22.12
C SER A 115 5.72 -29.02 23.24
N ILE A 116 6.69 -29.93 23.34
CA ILE A 116 6.69 -30.98 24.36
C ILE A 116 7.19 -30.45 25.70
N PHE A 117 8.33 -29.78 25.73
CA PHE A 117 8.97 -29.32 26.95
C PHE A 117 8.14 -28.23 27.65
N LEU A 118 7.98 -27.07 27.01
CA LEU A 118 7.26 -25.93 27.58
C LEU A 118 5.74 -26.14 27.53
N GLY A 119 5.23 -26.66 26.43
CA GLY A 119 3.78 -26.79 26.24
C GLY A 119 3.13 -27.87 27.11
N LYS A 120 3.89 -28.86 27.59
CA LYS A 120 3.33 -30.04 28.26
C LYS A 120 4.10 -30.50 29.50
N LEU A 121 5.41 -30.72 29.40
CA LEU A 121 6.17 -31.36 30.49
C LEU A 121 6.36 -30.45 31.71
N VAL A 122 6.59 -29.15 31.51
CA VAL A 122 6.72 -28.16 32.59
C VAL A 122 5.47 -28.11 33.49
N PHE A 123 4.29 -28.41 32.93
CA PHE A 123 3.03 -28.43 33.68
C PHE A 123 2.73 -29.79 34.34
N GLY A 124 3.65 -30.76 34.28
CA GLY A 124 3.46 -32.08 34.87
C GLY A 124 2.94 -33.14 33.89
N GLY A 125 3.08 -32.92 32.58
CA GLY A 125 2.82 -33.94 31.55
C GLY A 125 1.40 -33.98 31.00
N PHE A 126 1.04 -35.11 30.39
CA PHE A 126 -0.26 -35.29 29.72
C PHE A 126 -1.42 -35.19 30.73
N GLY A 127 -2.40 -34.33 30.43
CA GLY A 127 -3.57 -34.10 31.30
C GLY A 127 -3.45 -32.91 32.23
N ASN A 128 -2.26 -32.30 32.34
CA ASN A 128 -2.02 -31.11 33.18
C ASN A 128 -1.64 -29.87 32.37
N ASN A 129 -1.60 -29.96 31.03
CA ASN A 129 -1.24 -28.84 30.17
C ASN A 129 -2.37 -27.79 30.14
N ILE A 130 -2.01 -26.54 30.43
CA ILE A 130 -2.94 -25.40 30.42
C ILE A 130 -3.30 -25.00 28.97
N PHE A 131 -2.32 -25.13 28.08
CA PHE A 131 -2.42 -24.78 26.67
C PHE A 131 -2.29 -26.00 25.79
N ASN A 132 -2.82 -25.93 24.56
CA ASN A 132 -2.56 -26.95 23.55
C ASN A 132 -1.04 -26.96 23.26
N PRO A 133 -0.32 -28.06 23.54
CA PRO A 133 1.14 -28.03 23.53
C PRO A 133 1.73 -27.81 22.13
N ALA A 134 1.08 -28.34 21.08
CA ALA A 134 1.52 -28.15 19.70
C ALA A 134 1.45 -26.67 19.28
N LEU A 135 0.41 -25.97 19.74
CA LEU A 135 0.24 -24.54 19.46
C LEU A 135 1.24 -23.66 20.19
N VAL A 136 1.72 -24.07 21.37
CA VAL A 136 2.77 -23.35 22.10
C VAL A 136 4.06 -23.31 21.29
N GLY A 137 4.49 -24.46 20.73
CA GLY A 137 5.65 -24.48 19.83
C GLY A 137 5.40 -23.74 18.53
N ARG A 138 4.18 -23.85 17.96
CA ARG A 138 3.82 -23.12 16.74
C ARG A 138 3.86 -21.60 16.92
N VAL A 139 3.41 -21.06 18.06
CA VAL A 139 3.52 -19.63 18.37
C VAL A 139 4.97 -19.20 18.45
N LEU A 140 5.81 -19.94 19.18
CA LEU A 140 7.21 -19.57 19.33
C LEU A 140 7.92 -19.52 17.97
N VAL A 141 7.69 -20.55 17.14
CA VAL A 141 8.25 -20.62 15.79
C VAL A 141 7.75 -19.48 14.91
N HIS A 142 6.46 -19.16 15.00
CA HIS A 142 5.87 -18.07 14.23
C HIS A 142 6.42 -16.69 14.60
N LEU A 143 6.60 -16.43 15.90
CA LEU A 143 7.09 -15.15 16.39
C LEU A 143 8.61 -15.01 16.21
N SER A 144 9.36 -16.10 16.35
CA SER A 144 10.84 -16.05 16.36
C SER A 144 11.45 -16.33 14.97
N PHE A 145 10.76 -17.09 14.12
CA PHE A 145 11.26 -17.56 12.82
C PHE A 145 10.22 -17.39 11.71
N GLY A 146 9.33 -16.39 11.82
CA GLY A 146 8.25 -16.16 10.86
C GLY A 146 8.74 -15.96 9.42
N ASP A 147 9.91 -15.35 9.25
CA ASP A 147 10.58 -15.16 7.95
C ASP A 147 11.06 -16.47 7.31
N LYS A 148 11.23 -17.53 8.11
CA LYS A 148 11.64 -18.87 7.66
C LYS A 148 10.46 -19.80 7.39
N LEU A 149 9.22 -19.37 7.64
CA LEU A 149 8.01 -20.16 7.39
C LEU A 149 7.53 -19.97 5.95
N LEU A 150 8.24 -20.60 5.01
CA LEU A 150 7.99 -20.42 3.58
C LEU A 150 6.88 -21.37 3.09
N PRO A 151 5.72 -20.86 2.62
CA PRO A 151 4.59 -21.67 2.14
C PRO A 151 4.87 -22.38 0.82
N TYR A 152 5.79 -21.85 0.02
CA TYR A 152 6.14 -22.36 -1.28
C TYR A 152 7.58 -21.96 -1.63
N VAL A 153 8.41 -22.93 -2.03
CA VAL A 153 9.77 -22.66 -2.49
C VAL A 153 9.75 -22.76 -4.02
N ASN A 154 9.64 -21.63 -4.72
CA ASN A 154 9.76 -21.56 -6.19
C ASN A 154 11.09 -22.17 -6.70
N GLY A 155 12.11 -22.28 -5.84
CA GLY A 155 13.35 -23.01 -6.12
C GLY A 155 13.22 -24.54 -6.26
N MET A 156 12.04 -25.12 -6.03
CA MET A 156 11.76 -26.55 -6.30
C MET A 156 11.32 -26.80 -7.76
N ALA A 157 11.09 -25.74 -8.56
CA ALA A 157 10.94 -25.82 -10.01
C ALA A 157 12.29 -25.49 -10.70
N GLY A 158 13.28 -26.38 -10.56
CA GLY A 158 14.34 -26.59 -11.55
C GLY A 158 15.05 -25.38 -12.20
N ALA A 159 15.38 -24.31 -11.49
CA ALA A 159 16.25 -23.26 -12.00
C ALA A 159 17.47 -23.09 -11.09
N GLN A 160 18.62 -23.59 -11.56
CA GLN A 160 19.94 -23.23 -11.09
C GLN A 160 20.11 -21.70 -11.19
N GLY A 161 20.15 -21.01 -10.05
CA GLY A 161 20.46 -19.59 -10.02
C GLY A 161 20.05 -18.95 -8.70
N ILE A 162 21.04 -18.52 -7.93
CA ILE A 162 20.84 -17.55 -6.84
C ILE A 162 20.38 -16.24 -7.48
N VAL A 163 19.09 -16.02 -7.74
CA VAL A 163 18.41 -14.72 -7.62
C VAL A 163 16.88 -14.92 -7.71
N ASP A 164 16.17 -14.36 -6.73
CA ASP A 164 14.72 -14.14 -6.63
C ASP A 164 13.81 -15.32 -6.23
N ILE A 165 13.84 -15.64 -4.94
CA ILE A 165 12.80 -16.43 -4.26
C ILE A 165 11.55 -15.55 -4.16
N THR A 166 10.74 -15.48 -5.22
CA THR A 166 9.40 -14.90 -5.09
C THR A 166 8.57 -15.87 -4.23
N SER A 167 8.43 -15.58 -2.94
CA SER A 167 7.57 -16.35 -2.04
C SER A 167 6.11 -16.16 -2.47
N THR A 168 5.46 -17.19 -3.02
CA THR A 168 4.01 -17.12 -3.25
C THR A 168 3.31 -16.99 -1.90
N ALA A 169 2.61 -15.89 -1.68
CA ALA A 169 1.85 -15.63 -0.47
C ALA A 169 0.75 -16.70 -0.30
N THR A 170 0.51 -17.17 0.94
CA THR A 170 -0.63 -18.07 1.20
C THR A 170 -1.95 -17.36 0.90
N PRO A 171 -3.04 -18.07 0.55
CA PRO A 171 -4.34 -17.44 0.30
C PRO A 171 -4.80 -16.51 1.43
N ALA A 172 -4.54 -16.87 2.69
CA ALA A 172 -4.85 -16.04 3.85
C ALA A 172 -4.02 -14.74 3.90
N THR A 173 -2.72 -14.81 3.59
CA THR A 173 -1.86 -13.62 3.50
C THR A 173 -2.21 -12.72 2.32
N MET A 174 -2.63 -13.29 1.18
CA MET A 174 -3.12 -12.53 0.03
C MET A 174 -4.41 -11.78 0.37
N LEU A 175 -5.36 -12.44 1.04
CA LEU A 175 -6.57 -11.76 1.52
C LEU A 175 -6.24 -10.63 2.49
N ALA A 176 -5.36 -10.85 3.46
CA ALA A 176 -4.95 -9.80 4.39
C ALA A 176 -4.25 -8.62 3.68
N GLY A 177 -3.49 -8.86 2.61
CA GLY A 177 -2.91 -7.81 1.77
C GLY A 177 -3.97 -6.88 1.14
N THR A 178 -5.19 -7.40 0.93
CA THR A 178 -6.36 -6.64 0.44
C THR A 178 -7.31 -6.21 1.56
N ASN A 179 -6.86 -6.18 2.82
CA ASN A 179 -7.70 -5.94 4.02
C ASN A 179 -8.93 -6.87 4.08
N TRP A 180 -8.77 -8.12 3.63
CA TRP A 180 -9.83 -9.13 3.56
C TRP A 180 -11.00 -8.77 2.63
N MET A 181 -10.84 -7.80 1.74
CA MET A 181 -11.85 -7.48 0.73
C MET A 181 -11.79 -8.38 -0.51
N GLY A 182 -10.66 -9.06 -0.72
CA GLY A 182 -10.39 -9.75 -1.99
C GLY A 182 -10.06 -8.76 -3.11
N GLY A 183 -10.05 -9.23 -4.35
CA GLY A 183 -9.74 -8.41 -5.53
C GLY A 183 -9.24 -9.25 -6.70
N ALA A 184 -8.88 -8.57 -7.79
CA ALA A 184 -8.36 -9.22 -9.01
C ALA A 184 -7.07 -10.03 -8.74
N ASP A 185 -6.31 -9.66 -7.71
CA ASP A 185 -5.08 -10.35 -7.32
C ASP A 185 -5.34 -11.68 -6.59
N PHE A 186 -6.56 -11.93 -6.09
CA PHE A 186 -6.90 -13.22 -5.48
C PHE A 186 -7.29 -14.24 -6.56
N SER A 187 -6.31 -15.05 -6.97
CA SER A 187 -6.45 -15.96 -8.11
C SER A 187 -6.94 -17.37 -7.75
N TYR A 188 -7.31 -17.66 -6.51
CA TYR A 188 -7.71 -19.01 -6.08
C TYR A 188 -9.21 -19.23 -6.15
N THR A 189 -9.64 -20.31 -6.79
CA THR A 189 -11.04 -20.71 -6.76
C THR A 189 -11.38 -21.43 -5.45
N LEU A 190 -12.66 -21.48 -5.09
CA LEU A 190 -13.10 -22.21 -3.90
C LEU A 190 -12.76 -23.70 -3.97
N MET A 191 -12.76 -24.29 -5.18
CA MET A 191 -12.37 -25.67 -5.37
C MET A 191 -10.87 -25.87 -5.12
N ASP A 192 -10.03 -24.90 -5.50
CA ASP A 192 -8.60 -24.94 -5.20
C ASP A 192 -8.32 -24.89 -3.69
N LEU A 193 -9.07 -24.07 -2.96
CA LEU A 193 -8.98 -23.99 -1.50
C LEU A 193 -9.49 -25.25 -0.79
N LEU A 194 -10.56 -25.86 -1.32
CA LEU A 194 -11.11 -27.10 -0.77
C LEU A 194 -10.20 -28.30 -1.00
N THR A 195 -9.69 -28.44 -2.23
CA THR A 195 -8.79 -29.53 -2.64
C THR A 195 -7.34 -29.29 -2.20
N GLY A 196 -7.01 -28.05 -1.85
CA GLY A 196 -5.72 -27.63 -1.31
C GLY A 196 -4.62 -27.48 -2.37
N THR A 197 -4.98 -27.20 -3.62
CA THR A 197 -4.06 -26.89 -4.73
C THR A 197 -3.47 -25.47 -4.60
N HIS A 198 -3.03 -25.10 -3.41
CA HIS A 198 -2.42 -23.80 -3.11
C HIS A 198 -1.24 -23.96 -2.14
N GLY A 199 -0.36 -22.95 -2.10
CA GLY A 199 0.71 -22.87 -1.09
C GLY A 199 0.12 -22.67 0.30
N GLY A 200 0.60 -23.42 1.30
CA GLY A 200 0.03 -23.42 2.63
C GLY A 200 0.80 -24.29 3.62
N THR A 201 0.24 -24.44 4.83
CA THR A 201 0.76 -25.37 5.83
C THR A 201 0.39 -26.81 5.46
N LEU A 202 1.20 -27.80 5.88
CA LEU A 202 1.01 -29.21 5.52
C LEU A 202 -0.37 -29.77 5.90
N GLY A 203 -1.02 -29.20 6.92
CA GLY A 203 -2.35 -29.56 7.42
C GLY A 203 -3.49 -28.69 6.90
N GLU A 204 -3.23 -27.72 6.03
CA GLU A 204 -4.28 -26.89 5.38
C GLU A 204 -4.66 -27.41 3.99
N THR A 205 -3.79 -28.19 3.34
CA THR A 205 -3.91 -28.60 1.93
C THR A 205 -4.99 -29.66 1.66
N CYS A 206 -5.87 -30.03 2.59
CA CYS A 206 -6.86 -31.09 2.35
C CYS A 206 -8.12 -30.97 3.22
N ILE A 207 -8.84 -29.86 3.05
CA ILE A 207 -9.95 -29.48 3.94
C ILE A 207 -11.11 -30.46 3.88
N TRP A 208 -11.46 -30.94 2.69
CA TRP A 208 -12.53 -31.93 2.52
C TRP A 208 -12.21 -33.24 3.28
N LEU A 209 -10.94 -33.67 3.26
CA LEU A 209 -10.49 -34.88 3.95
C LEU A 209 -10.48 -34.67 5.47
N ILE A 210 -10.04 -33.49 5.92
CA ILE A 210 -10.06 -33.11 7.34
C ILE A 210 -11.49 -33.12 7.87
N LEU A 211 -12.46 -32.58 7.12
CA LEU A 211 -13.88 -32.62 7.48
C LEU A 211 -14.40 -34.05 7.55
N LEU A 212 -14.08 -34.90 6.56
CA LEU A 212 -14.48 -36.31 6.55
C LEU A 212 -13.92 -37.06 7.77
N VAL A 213 -12.64 -36.90 8.07
CA VAL A 213 -12.01 -37.47 9.25
C VAL A 213 -12.65 -36.91 10.53
N GLY A 214 -12.93 -35.61 10.57
CA GLY A 214 -13.62 -34.95 11.68
C GLY A 214 -15.01 -35.54 11.95
N VAL A 215 -15.81 -35.80 10.91
CA VAL A 215 -17.11 -36.45 11.03
C VAL A 215 -16.96 -37.87 11.58
N VAL A 216 -16.01 -38.65 11.07
CA VAL A 216 -15.74 -40.02 11.56
C VAL A 216 -15.34 -40.01 13.04
N LEU A 217 -14.46 -39.09 13.46
CA LEU A 217 -14.02 -38.95 14.85
C LEU A 217 -15.16 -38.48 15.77
N ALA A 218 -16.02 -37.58 15.30
CA ALA A 218 -17.21 -37.14 16.02
C ALA A 218 -18.22 -38.30 16.21
N LEU A 219 -18.47 -39.10 15.17
CA LEU A 219 -19.35 -40.27 15.24
C LEU A 219 -18.81 -41.34 16.20
N ARG A 220 -17.48 -41.51 16.25
CA ARG A 220 -16.80 -42.39 17.21
C ARG A 220 -16.72 -41.81 18.63
N ARG A 221 -17.21 -40.59 18.85
CA ARG A 221 -17.18 -39.86 20.13
C ARG A 221 -15.76 -39.72 20.68
N VAL A 222 -14.79 -39.46 19.81
CA VAL A 222 -13.40 -39.13 20.19
C VAL A 222 -13.35 -37.73 20.81
N PHE A 223 -14.09 -36.78 20.23
CA PHE A 223 -14.32 -35.44 20.77
C PHE A 223 -15.81 -35.06 20.67
N ASP A 224 -16.20 -34.01 21.39
CA ASP A 224 -17.56 -33.47 21.31
C ASP A 224 -17.73 -32.52 20.12
N ALA A 225 -18.62 -32.87 19.19
CA ALA A 225 -18.92 -32.09 17.98
C ALA A 225 -19.43 -30.66 18.26
N ARG A 226 -19.82 -30.35 19.50
CA ARG A 226 -20.27 -29.02 19.92
C ARG A 226 -19.19 -27.95 19.70
N ILE A 227 -17.92 -28.28 19.98
CA ILE A 227 -16.81 -27.31 19.84
C ILE A 227 -16.58 -26.97 18.36
N PRO A 228 -16.33 -27.93 17.44
CA PRO A 228 -16.10 -27.59 16.05
C PRO A 228 -17.31 -26.95 15.36
N VAL A 229 -18.53 -27.43 15.66
CA VAL A 229 -19.75 -26.86 15.07
C VAL A 229 -19.98 -25.42 15.52
N ALA A 230 -19.81 -25.12 16.82
CA ALA A 230 -19.91 -23.76 17.32
C ALA A 230 -18.80 -22.85 16.77
N TYR A 231 -17.58 -23.36 16.64
CA TYR A 231 -16.46 -22.61 16.10
C TYR A 231 -16.64 -22.27 14.62
N LEU A 232 -16.83 -23.28 13.76
CA LEU A 232 -17.02 -23.09 12.31
C LEU A 232 -18.30 -22.31 12.02
N GLY A 233 -19.38 -22.57 12.76
CA GLY A 233 -20.64 -21.81 12.62
C GLY A 233 -20.48 -20.34 12.97
N THR A 234 -19.70 -20.01 14.01
CA THR A 234 -19.43 -18.61 14.37
C THR A 234 -18.59 -17.90 13.31
N VAL A 235 -17.57 -18.57 12.77
CA VAL A 235 -16.77 -18.02 11.66
C VAL A 235 -17.65 -17.73 10.44
N LEU A 236 -18.54 -18.67 10.06
CA LEU A 236 -19.49 -18.47 8.95
C LEU A 236 -20.43 -17.27 9.18
N ILE A 237 -21.01 -17.16 10.37
CA ILE A 237 -21.94 -16.06 10.68
C ILE A 237 -21.22 -14.72 10.65
N LEU A 238 -20.06 -14.61 11.30
CA LEU A 238 -19.32 -13.35 11.40
C LEU A 238 -18.71 -12.91 10.05
N SER A 239 -18.18 -13.84 9.27
CA SER A 239 -17.71 -13.55 7.91
C SER A 239 -18.87 -13.20 6.97
N GLY A 240 -20.04 -13.82 7.13
CA GLY A 240 -21.25 -13.48 6.39
C GLY A 240 -21.76 -12.07 6.70
N VAL A 241 -21.77 -11.68 7.98
CA VAL A 241 -22.07 -10.29 8.38
C VAL A 241 -21.10 -9.31 7.73
N TYR A 242 -19.79 -9.60 7.76
CA TYR A 242 -18.78 -8.77 7.12
C TYR A 242 -18.97 -8.68 5.60
N ALA A 243 -19.36 -9.77 4.94
CA ALA A 243 -19.64 -9.80 3.51
C ALA A 243 -20.78 -8.85 3.13
N ILE A 244 -21.90 -8.89 3.87
CA ILE A 244 -23.07 -8.03 3.63
C ILE A 244 -22.68 -6.55 3.73
N MET A 245 -21.84 -6.17 4.71
CA MET A 245 -21.44 -4.78 4.92
C MET A 245 -20.57 -4.22 3.79
N ASN A 246 -19.72 -5.07 3.21
CA ASN A 246 -18.74 -4.66 2.21
C ASN A 246 -19.17 -4.99 0.77
N GLY A 247 -20.41 -5.47 0.58
CA GLY A 247 -20.95 -5.82 -0.74
C GLY A 247 -20.28 -7.05 -1.38
N LEU A 248 -19.75 -7.97 -0.56
CA LEU A 248 -19.12 -9.21 -1.02
C LEU A 248 -20.15 -10.34 -1.14
N ASP A 249 -19.82 -11.38 -1.90
CA ASP A 249 -20.70 -12.54 -2.07
C ASP A 249 -20.95 -13.28 -0.75
N LEU A 250 -22.23 -13.45 -0.39
CA LEU A 250 -22.67 -14.01 0.88
C LEU A 250 -22.36 -15.51 1.02
N PHE A 251 -22.18 -16.22 -0.09
CA PHE A 251 -21.94 -17.66 -0.07
C PHE A 251 -20.45 -18.00 -0.18
N THR A 252 -19.75 -17.39 -1.12
CA THR A 252 -18.34 -17.72 -1.39
C THR A 252 -17.43 -17.19 -0.30
N TYR A 253 -17.66 -15.96 0.18
CA TYR A 253 -16.75 -15.31 1.12
C TYR A 253 -16.69 -16.02 2.49
N PRO A 254 -17.81 -16.40 3.14
CA PRO A 254 -17.75 -17.12 4.41
C PRO A 254 -17.12 -18.50 4.31
N VAL A 255 -17.41 -19.23 3.23
CA VAL A 255 -16.84 -20.56 3.01
C VAL A 255 -15.34 -20.45 2.71
N MET A 256 -14.90 -19.42 2.00
CA MET A 256 -13.49 -19.12 1.81
C MET A 256 -12.77 -18.91 3.15
N HIS A 257 -13.36 -18.17 4.10
CA HIS A 257 -12.78 -17.97 5.44
C HIS A 257 -12.61 -19.27 6.23
N LEU A 258 -13.50 -20.25 6.04
CA LEU A 258 -13.31 -21.59 6.59
C LEU A 258 -12.17 -22.35 5.90
N CYS A 259 -12.01 -22.14 4.60
CA CYS A 259 -11.05 -22.86 3.77
C CYS A 259 -9.62 -22.30 3.81
N ILE A 260 -9.37 -21.24 4.59
CA ILE A 260 -8.04 -20.61 4.65
C ILE A 260 -7.54 -20.50 6.08
N GLY A 261 -6.21 -20.46 6.26
CA GLY A 261 -5.55 -20.17 7.52
C GLY A 261 -5.87 -21.16 8.63
N GLY A 262 -6.06 -22.43 8.28
CA GLY A 262 -6.10 -23.55 9.23
C GLY A 262 -7.32 -23.64 10.12
N VAL A 263 -8.43 -22.93 9.84
CA VAL A 263 -9.62 -22.92 10.73
C VAL A 263 -10.18 -24.32 10.91
N VAL A 264 -10.40 -25.06 9.82
CA VAL A 264 -10.99 -26.41 9.88
C VAL A 264 -10.05 -27.40 10.57
N PHE A 265 -8.75 -27.33 10.29
CA PHE A 265 -7.75 -28.16 10.95
C PHE A 265 -7.68 -27.86 12.46
N GLY A 266 -7.60 -26.58 12.82
CA GLY A 266 -7.62 -26.11 14.20
C GLY A 266 -8.90 -26.51 14.93
N ALA A 267 -10.06 -26.42 14.27
CA ALA A 267 -11.34 -26.81 14.86
C ALA A 267 -11.40 -28.31 15.22
N ILE A 268 -10.88 -29.19 14.37
CA ILE A 268 -11.02 -30.64 14.52
C ILE A 268 -9.89 -31.28 15.34
N PHE A 269 -8.66 -30.77 15.24
CA PHE A 269 -7.48 -31.41 15.83
C PHE A 269 -6.82 -30.61 16.97
N MET A 270 -7.17 -29.33 17.16
CA MET A 270 -6.53 -28.49 18.20
C MET A 270 -7.51 -27.98 19.25
N ALA A 271 -8.65 -27.44 18.82
CA ALA A 271 -9.68 -26.89 19.70
C ALA A 271 -10.41 -27.97 20.51
N THR A 272 -10.37 -29.21 20.03
CA THR A 272 -11.00 -30.41 20.62
C THR A 272 -10.06 -31.19 21.54
N ASP A 273 -8.90 -30.61 21.91
CA ASP A 273 -7.99 -31.22 22.89
C ASP A 273 -8.75 -31.47 24.21
N PRO A 274 -8.85 -32.73 24.69
CA PRO A 274 -9.60 -33.07 25.88
C PRO A 274 -9.06 -32.46 27.17
N VAL A 275 -7.82 -31.96 27.18
CA VAL A 275 -7.20 -31.38 28.39
C VAL A 275 -7.51 -29.90 28.53
N THR A 276 -7.53 -29.15 27.42
CA THR A 276 -7.58 -27.69 27.44
C THR A 276 -8.96 -27.12 27.12
N SER A 277 -9.90 -27.96 26.72
CA SER A 277 -11.28 -27.56 26.42
C SER A 277 -12.21 -27.67 27.65
N PRO A 278 -13.25 -26.84 27.75
CA PRO A 278 -14.18 -26.89 28.88
C PRO A 278 -14.91 -28.23 28.96
N THR A 279 -15.23 -28.66 30.18
CA THR A 279 -15.89 -29.94 30.42
C THR A 279 -17.40 -29.89 30.18
N SER A 280 -18.03 -28.74 30.48
CA SER A 280 -19.48 -28.58 30.43
C SER A 280 -20.03 -28.45 28.99
N PRO A 281 -21.22 -29.01 28.67
CA PRO A 281 -21.76 -28.96 27.30
C PRO A 281 -22.05 -27.55 26.77
N LEU A 282 -22.32 -26.59 27.65
CA LEU A 282 -22.50 -25.18 27.32
C LEU A 282 -21.18 -24.43 27.27
N GLY A 283 -20.26 -24.74 28.18
CA GLY A 283 -18.90 -24.22 28.12
C GLY A 283 -18.24 -24.53 26.79
N LYS A 284 -18.46 -25.74 26.26
CA LYS A 284 -18.02 -26.14 24.91
C LYS A 284 -18.59 -25.26 23.79
N ILE A 285 -19.85 -24.84 23.87
CA ILE A 285 -20.48 -23.97 22.87
C ILE A 285 -19.95 -22.54 23.00
N ILE A 286 -19.90 -21.99 24.21
CA ILE A 286 -19.37 -20.64 24.47
C ILE A 286 -17.89 -20.57 24.07
N TYR A 287 -17.14 -21.63 24.35
CA TYR A 287 -15.76 -21.77 23.92
C TYR A 287 -15.62 -21.77 22.40
N GLY A 288 -16.43 -22.55 21.67
CA GLY A 288 -16.46 -22.51 20.21
C GLY A 288 -16.84 -21.14 19.65
N ILE A 289 -17.83 -20.46 20.22
CA ILE A 289 -18.20 -19.08 19.83
C ILE A 289 -17.03 -18.13 20.07
N GLY A 290 -16.38 -18.21 21.24
CA GLY A 290 -15.21 -17.40 21.56
C GLY A 290 -14.03 -17.62 20.60
N LEU A 291 -13.78 -18.87 20.20
CA LEU A 291 -12.78 -19.21 19.19
C LEU A 291 -13.08 -18.54 17.85
N GLY A 292 -14.33 -18.63 17.38
CA GLY A 292 -14.77 -18.04 16.11
C GLY A 292 -14.68 -16.53 16.12
N PHE A 293 -15.15 -15.93 17.21
CA PHE A 293 -15.10 -14.50 17.46
C PHE A 293 -13.66 -13.95 17.44
N LEU A 294 -12.78 -14.52 18.25
CA LEU A 294 -11.38 -14.08 18.32
C LEU A 294 -10.67 -14.28 16.97
N THR A 295 -10.94 -15.40 16.28
CA THR A 295 -10.33 -15.66 14.97
C THR A 295 -10.70 -14.56 13.97
N MET A 296 -11.99 -14.18 13.93
CA MET A 296 -12.47 -13.16 13.00
C MET A 296 -12.01 -11.75 13.37
N ILE A 297 -11.95 -11.39 14.66
CA ILE A 297 -11.40 -10.10 15.08
C ILE A 297 -9.93 -9.98 14.71
N ILE A 298 -9.13 -11.02 14.95
CA ILE A 298 -7.69 -10.99 14.65
C ILE A 298 -7.48 -10.88 13.14
N ARG A 299 -8.27 -11.61 12.34
CA ARG A 299 -8.22 -11.50 10.89
C ARG A 299 -8.62 -10.11 10.43
N LEU A 300 -9.85 -9.69 10.70
CA LEU A 300 -10.41 -8.48 10.12
C LEU A 300 -9.76 -7.21 10.69
N LYS A 301 -9.67 -7.09 12.02
CA LYS A 301 -9.22 -5.84 12.68
C LYS A 301 -7.71 -5.75 12.84
N ALA A 302 -7.04 -6.84 13.22
CA ALA A 302 -5.58 -6.84 13.36
C ALA A 302 -4.85 -7.14 12.05
N ASN A 303 -5.60 -7.41 10.97
CA ASN A 303 -5.11 -7.79 9.65
C ASN A 303 -4.09 -8.96 9.69
N TYR A 304 -4.32 -9.93 10.58
CA TYR A 304 -3.38 -11.02 10.81
C TYR A 304 -3.95 -12.36 10.29
N PRO A 305 -3.37 -12.93 9.20
CA PRO A 305 -3.86 -14.17 8.55
C PRO A 305 -4.00 -15.37 9.50
N GLU A 306 -3.06 -15.47 10.45
CA GLU A 306 -2.82 -16.60 11.33
C GLU A 306 -3.59 -16.46 12.66
N GLY A 307 -4.87 -16.04 12.58
CA GLY A 307 -5.69 -15.76 13.77
C GLY A 307 -6.10 -17.00 14.58
N VAL A 308 -6.10 -18.20 13.98
CA VAL A 308 -6.59 -19.44 14.60
C VAL A 308 -5.72 -19.86 15.79
N LEU A 309 -4.40 -19.81 15.63
CA LEU A 309 -3.46 -20.27 16.65
C LEU A 309 -3.57 -19.44 17.94
N PHE A 310 -3.66 -18.12 17.81
CA PHE A 310 -3.80 -17.21 18.96
C PHE A 310 -5.17 -17.33 19.61
N SER A 311 -6.22 -17.51 18.81
CA SER A 311 -7.58 -17.68 19.31
C SER A 311 -7.70 -18.92 20.20
N ILE A 312 -7.12 -20.05 19.77
CA ILE A 312 -7.16 -21.30 20.56
C ILE A 312 -6.38 -21.13 21.86
N LEU A 313 -5.18 -20.53 21.84
CA LEU A 313 -4.40 -20.34 23.06
C LEU A 313 -5.05 -19.37 24.04
N MET A 314 -5.62 -18.26 23.56
CA MET A 314 -6.37 -17.33 24.41
C MET A 314 -7.60 -17.99 25.02
N MET A 315 -8.33 -18.78 24.24
CA MET A 315 -9.51 -19.48 24.76
C MET A 315 -9.14 -20.60 25.74
N ASN A 316 -8.01 -21.29 25.56
CA ASN A 316 -7.49 -22.25 26.54
C ASN A 316 -7.26 -21.58 27.91
N MET A 317 -6.76 -20.32 27.94
CA MET A 317 -6.62 -19.56 29.19
C MET A 317 -7.97 -19.23 29.84
N LEU A 318 -9.00 -19.02 29.01
CA LEU A 318 -10.34 -18.70 29.47
C LEU A 318 -11.15 -19.95 29.84
N THR A 319 -10.67 -21.16 29.50
CA THR A 319 -11.36 -22.43 29.81
C THR A 319 -11.68 -22.56 31.30
N PRO A 320 -10.75 -22.36 32.26
CA PRO A 320 -11.06 -22.45 33.69
C PRO A 320 -12.10 -21.42 34.14
N LEU A 321 -12.09 -20.21 33.56
CA LEU A 321 -13.06 -19.17 33.84
C LEU A 321 -14.46 -19.55 33.34
N ILE A 322 -14.54 -20.06 32.11
CA ILE A 322 -15.78 -20.55 31.50
C ILE A 322 -16.36 -21.69 32.34
N ASP A 323 -15.53 -22.64 32.71
CA ASP A 323 -15.96 -23.77 33.53
C ASP A 323 -16.36 -23.29 34.94
N SER A 324 -15.67 -22.33 35.57
CA SER A 324 -16.08 -21.77 36.87
C SER A 324 -17.44 -21.06 36.82
N PHE A 325 -17.79 -20.41 35.72
CA PHE A 325 -19.10 -19.74 35.59
C PHE A 325 -20.25 -20.71 35.29
N ILE A 326 -19.94 -21.89 34.72
CA ILE A 326 -20.95 -22.82 34.19
C ILE A 326 -21.08 -24.09 35.05
N LEU A 327 -19.99 -24.54 35.70
CA LEU A 327 -20.00 -25.64 36.66
C LEU A 327 -20.75 -25.19 37.92
N GLY A 328 -22.03 -25.54 37.97
CA GLY A 328 -22.84 -25.29 39.17
C GLY A 328 -24.34 -25.53 39.05
N ARG A 329 -24.95 -25.64 37.85
CA ARG A 329 -26.42 -25.83 37.70
C ARG A 329 -26.86 -26.19 36.27
N THR A 330 -26.27 -27.23 35.69
CA THR A 330 -26.40 -27.56 34.26
C THR A 330 -27.84 -27.82 33.77
N ASN A 331 -28.79 -28.22 34.64
CA ASN A 331 -30.06 -28.78 34.16
C ASN A 331 -31.35 -28.00 34.47
N THR A 332 -31.32 -26.84 35.14
CA THR A 332 -32.56 -26.15 35.58
C THR A 332 -32.86 -24.83 34.88
N ARG A 333 -31.99 -24.30 34.01
CA ARG A 333 -32.12 -22.94 33.46
C ARG A 333 -31.81 -22.81 31.96
N ILE A 334 -32.34 -23.72 31.13
CA ILE A 334 -32.15 -23.75 29.66
C ILE A 334 -32.35 -22.37 29.02
N VAL A 335 -33.38 -21.61 29.41
CA VAL A 335 -33.65 -20.25 28.89
C VAL A 335 -32.49 -19.29 29.14
N LYS A 336 -31.87 -19.33 30.33
CA LYS A 336 -30.70 -18.48 30.62
C LYS A 336 -29.48 -18.88 29.80
N GLN A 337 -29.35 -20.15 29.45
CA GLN A 337 -28.25 -20.66 28.64
C GLN A 337 -28.35 -20.18 27.19
N TRP A 338 -29.55 -20.27 26.59
CA TRP A 338 -29.82 -19.68 25.28
C TRP A 338 -29.67 -18.16 25.27
N ALA A 339 -30.07 -17.49 26.36
CA ALA A 339 -29.84 -16.05 26.51
C ALA A 339 -28.34 -15.70 26.55
N THR A 340 -27.51 -16.45 27.28
CA THR A 340 -26.05 -16.25 27.28
C THR A 340 -25.45 -16.47 25.91
N ILE A 341 -25.84 -17.53 25.21
CA ILE A 341 -25.39 -17.79 23.83
C ILE A 341 -25.80 -16.63 22.90
N GLY A 342 -27.05 -16.18 23.00
CA GLY A 342 -27.56 -15.05 22.23
C GLY A 342 -26.81 -13.76 22.49
N VAL A 343 -26.49 -13.46 23.76
CA VAL A 343 -25.68 -12.28 24.13
C VAL A 343 -24.26 -12.40 23.58
N CYS A 344 -23.60 -13.56 23.71
CA CYS A 344 -22.26 -13.77 23.16
C CYS A 344 -22.22 -13.59 21.65
N LEU A 345 -23.21 -14.13 20.93
CA LEU A 345 -23.32 -13.94 19.48
C LEU A 345 -23.61 -12.48 19.11
N ALA A 346 -24.52 -11.81 19.81
CA ALA A 346 -24.84 -10.40 19.56
C ALA A 346 -23.63 -9.49 19.77
N VAL A 347 -22.87 -9.69 20.86
CA VAL A 347 -21.62 -8.95 21.11
C VAL A 347 -20.60 -9.24 20.01
N SER A 348 -20.45 -10.52 19.63
CA SER A 348 -19.51 -10.93 18.59
C SER A 348 -19.81 -10.25 17.25
N ILE A 349 -21.10 -10.26 16.87
CA ILE A 349 -21.61 -9.61 15.67
C ILE A 349 -21.36 -8.09 15.76
N GLY A 350 -21.72 -7.44 16.87
CA GLY A 350 -21.53 -6.00 17.06
C GLY A 350 -20.07 -5.54 16.92
N CYS A 351 -19.11 -6.33 17.43
CA CYS A 351 -17.69 -6.00 17.26
C CYS A 351 -17.20 -6.17 15.82
N VAL A 352 -17.68 -7.18 15.09
CA VAL A 352 -17.34 -7.37 13.66
C VAL A 352 -17.97 -6.27 12.82
N PHE A 353 -19.19 -5.83 13.14
CA PHE A 353 -19.79 -4.63 12.57
C PHE A 353 -18.89 -3.40 12.77
N GLY A 354 -18.44 -3.16 14.01
CA GLY A 354 -17.52 -2.05 14.30
C GLY A 354 -16.20 -2.14 13.51
N ALA A 355 -15.62 -3.33 13.39
CA ALA A 355 -14.40 -3.55 12.60
C ALA A 355 -14.64 -3.30 11.10
N GLY A 356 -15.75 -3.79 10.55
CA GLY A 356 -16.13 -3.57 9.15
C GLY A 356 -16.24 -2.09 8.80
N TYR A 357 -16.91 -1.31 9.64
CA TYR A 357 -17.05 0.14 9.43
C TYR A 357 -15.69 0.87 9.45
N SER A 358 -14.80 0.52 10.39
CA SER A 358 -13.46 1.12 10.46
C SER A 358 -12.60 0.84 9.23
N ILE A 359 -12.68 -0.37 8.68
CA ILE A 359 -11.91 -0.76 7.48
C ILE A 359 -12.42 0.01 6.26
N GLN A 360 -13.74 0.15 6.11
CA GLN A 360 -14.33 0.91 5.02
C GLN A 360 -13.90 2.38 5.06
N SER A 361 -13.84 3.00 6.24
CA SER A 361 -13.34 4.38 6.38
C SER A 361 -11.86 4.51 6.03
N ASP A 362 -11.03 3.54 6.43
CA ASP A 362 -9.59 3.56 6.15
C ASP A 362 -9.29 3.41 4.66
N ILE A 363 -10.04 2.56 3.96
CA ILE A 363 -9.92 2.36 2.51
C ILE A 363 -10.38 3.61 1.75
N ALA A 364 -11.49 4.24 2.16
CA ALA A 364 -11.95 5.49 1.56
C ALA A 364 -10.92 6.61 1.73
N ALA A 365 -10.29 6.71 2.91
CA ALA A 365 -9.24 7.69 3.17
C ALA A 365 -7.98 7.46 2.31
N LYS A 366 -7.58 6.20 2.07
CA LYS A 366 -6.47 5.88 1.17
C LYS A 366 -6.76 6.28 -0.27
N LYS A 367 -7.92 5.88 -0.82
CA LYS A 367 -8.32 6.25 -2.20
C LYS A 367 -8.35 7.76 -2.41
N ALA A 368 -8.91 8.50 -1.44
CA ALA A 368 -8.95 9.96 -1.51
C ALA A 368 -7.54 10.60 -1.54
N LYS A 369 -6.57 10.03 -0.80
CA LYS A 369 -5.17 10.50 -0.83
C LYS A 369 -4.49 10.20 -2.18
N GLU A 370 -4.72 9.03 -2.75
CA GLU A 370 -4.18 8.64 -4.06
C GLU A 370 -4.74 9.52 -5.19
N GLU A 371 -6.05 9.78 -5.20
CA GLU A 371 -6.68 10.69 -6.15
C GLU A 371 -6.15 12.13 -6.02
N LEU A 372 -5.95 12.60 -4.79
CA LEU A 372 -5.37 13.93 -4.55
C LEU A 372 -3.92 14.01 -5.04
N ALA A 373 -3.12 12.95 -4.85
CA ALA A 373 -1.75 12.89 -5.34
C ALA A 373 -1.68 12.87 -6.87
N ALA A 374 -2.58 12.12 -7.53
CA ALA A 374 -2.70 12.09 -8.98
C ALA A 374 -3.08 13.47 -9.55
N LYS A 375 -4.07 14.14 -8.95
CA LYS A 375 -4.46 15.52 -9.34
C LYS A 375 -3.31 16.51 -9.18
N LYS A 376 -2.55 16.43 -8.09
CA LYS A 376 -1.37 17.29 -7.87
C LYS A 376 -0.26 17.06 -8.91
N LYS A 377 -0.05 15.81 -9.32
CA LYS A 377 0.92 15.46 -10.36
C LYS A 377 0.50 16.01 -11.73
N GLU A 378 -0.77 15.83 -12.09
CA GLU A 378 -1.34 16.37 -13.33
C GLU A 378 -1.26 17.90 -13.36
N GLU A 379 -1.57 18.58 -12.25
CA GLU A 379 -1.48 20.04 -12.14
C GLU A 379 -0.02 20.54 -12.24
N ALA A 380 0.94 19.79 -11.69
CA ALA A 380 2.36 20.11 -11.80
C ALA A 380 2.90 19.92 -13.23
N GLU A 381 2.45 18.88 -13.94
CA GLU A 381 2.80 18.65 -15.34
C GLU A 381 2.20 19.72 -16.26
N LYS A 382 0.95 20.17 -16.02
CA LYS A 382 0.35 21.30 -16.73
C LYS A 382 1.12 22.60 -16.52
N LYS A 383 1.54 22.90 -15.28
CA LYS A 383 2.36 24.10 -14.98
C LYS A 383 3.71 24.07 -15.68
N LYS A 384 4.37 22.90 -15.73
CA LYS A 384 5.63 22.74 -16.49
C LYS A 384 5.43 22.95 -18.00
N ALA A 385 4.37 22.38 -18.56
CA ALA A 385 4.05 22.55 -19.98
C ALA A 385 3.68 24.02 -20.34
N GLU A 386 3.02 24.74 -19.43
CA GLU A 386 2.75 26.18 -19.58
C GLU A 386 4.03 27.03 -19.46
N GLU A 387 4.95 26.69 -18.57
CA GLU A 387 6.24 27.36 -18.42
C GLU A 387 7.16 27.13 -19.63
N GLU A 388 7.20 25.91 -20.17
CA GLU A 388 7.95 25.58 -21.39
C GLU A 388 7.34 26.25 -22.64
N ALA A 389 6.01 26.35 -22.72
CA ALA A 389 5.33 27.02 -23.83
C ALA A 389 5.50 28.56 -23.84
N ASN A 390 5.85 29.17 -22.70
CA ASN A 390 6.09 30.60 -22.55
C ASN A 390 7.56 31.01 -22.72
N SER A 391 8.44 30.12 -23.21
CA SER A 391 9.81 30.50 -23.56
C SER A 391 9.80 31.47 -24.76
N TYR A 392 10.31 32.68 -24.56
CA TYR A 392 10.32 33.77 -25.54
C TYR A 392 11.14 33.40 -26.79
N ASN A 393 10.45 33.12 -27.91
CA ASN A 393 11.06 32.85 -29.21
C ASN A 393 10.79 34.03 -30.17
N TRP A 394 11.46 35.16 -29.94
CA TRP A 394 11.46 36.31 -30.84
C TRP A 394 12.84 36.96 -30.88
N LYS A 395 13.19 37.58 -32.01
CA LYS A 395 14.45 38.27 -32.25
C LYS A 395 14.20 39.59 -32.98
N VAL A 396 14.89 40.66 -32.61
CA VAL A 396 14.74 41.97 -33.28
C VAL A 396 15.66 42.01 -34.51
N LEU A 397 15.11 42.28 -35.70
CA LEU A 397 15.87 42.42 -36.95
C LEU A 397 16.24 43.87 -37.24
N GLU A 398 15.28 44.79 -37.15
CA GLU A 398 15.47 46.20 -37.50
C GLU A 398 14.52 47.10 -36.69
N GLU A 399 14.99 48.30 -36.36
CA GLU A 399 14.20 49.33 -35.70
C GLU A 399 13.71 50.33 -36.76
N VAL A 400 12.39 50.51 -36.84
CA VAL A 400 11.73 51.37 -37.84
C VAL A 400 11.05 52.55 -37.14
N ASP A 401 10.78 53.64 -37.88
CA ASP A 401 10.20 54.85 -37.29
C ASP A 401 8.82 54.56 -36.66
N GLY A 402 8.81 54.50 -35.32
CA GLY A 402 7.65 54.14 -34.49
C GLY A 402 7.37 52.64 -34.31
N GLY A 403 8.32 51.73 -34.56
CA GLY A 403 8.11 50.28 -34.37
C GLY A 403 9.35 49.39 -34.53
N TYR A 404 9.13 48.07 -34.48
CA TYR A 404 10.18 47.04 -34.57
C TYR A 404 9.81 45.97 -35.60
N ILE A 405 10.79 45.52 -36.39
CA ILE A 405 10.68 44.32 -37.22
C ILE A 405 11.21 43.14 -36.41
N MET A 406 10.30 42.22 -36.09
CA MET A 406 10.53 41.06 -35.24
C MET A 406 10.58 39.77 -36.08
N GLU A 407 11.58 38.94 -35.84
CA GLU A 407 11.67 37.57 -36.33
C GLU A 407 11.11 36.61 -35.27
N THR A 408 10.18 35.74 -35.67
CA THR A 408 9.50 34.80 -34.76
C THR A 408 9.29 33.46 -35.45
N THR A 409 9.31 32.38 -34.68
CA THR A 409 9.04 31.03 -35.21
C THR A 409 7.54 30.79 -35.30
N GLY A 410 7.05 30.44 -36.49
CA GLY A 410 5.67 30.06 -36.75
C GLY A 410 5.48 28.55 -36.78
N TYR A 411 4.76 28.04 -37.78
CA TYR A 411 4.55 26.60 -37.99
C TYR A 411 5.86 25.85 -38.31
N SER A 412 6.69 26.39 -39.20
CA SER A 412 8.00 25.83 -39.53
C SER A 412 9.10 26.55 -38.75
N SER A 413 9.97 25.80 -38.09
CA SER A 413 11.15 26.32 -37.41
C SER A 413 12.30 26.69 -38.35
N ASP A 414 12.32 26.16 -39.58
CA ASP A 414 13.40 26.37 -40.55
C ASP A 414 13.22 27.65 -41.39
N GLN A 415 12.00 28.21 -41.42
CA GLN A 415 11.66 29.42 -42.14
C GLN A 415 10.88 30.38 -41.22
N PRO A 416 11.58 31.23 -40.44
CA PRO A 416 10.93 32.12 -39.48
C PRO A 416 10.10 33.21 -40.17
N MET A 417 9.08 33.71 -39.46
CA MET A 417 8.24 34.81 -39.91
C MET A 417 8.85 36.15 -39.53
N LYS A 418 8.68 37.17 -40.38
CA LYS A 418 9.02 38.56 -40.07
C LYS A 418 7.76 39.38 -39.89
N ILE A 419 7.65 40.08 -38.76
CA ILE A 419 6.47 40.84 -38.39
C ILE A 419 6.89 42.24 -37.96
N GLU A 420 6.35 43.26 -38.63
CA GLU A 420 6.47 44.66 -38.24
C GLU A 420 5.40 44.99 -37.20
N VAL A 421 5.81 45.46 -36.03
CA VAL A 421 4.90 45.88 -34.96
C VAL A 421 5.21 47.33 -34.57
N LYS A 422 4.21 48.21 -34.69
CA LYS A 422 4.31 49.61 -34.26
C LYS A 422 3.63 49.82 -32.94
N VAL A 423 4.38 50.29 -31.95
CA VAL A 423 3.90 50.52 -30.57
C VAL A 423 4.11 51.98 -30.21
N SER A 424 3.10 52.60 -29.62
CA SER A 424 3.13 54.01 -29.22
C SER A 424 2.53 54.15 -27.83
N GLY A 425 3.38 54.13 -26.80
CA GLY A 425 2.94 54.08 -25.41
C GLY A 425 2.18 52.78 -25.12
N ASP A 426 0.98 52.89 -24.54
CA ASP A 426 0.16 51.73 -24.15
C ASP A 426 -0.74 51.18 -25.28
N THR A 427 -0.51 51.58 -26.53
CA THR A 427 -1.31 51.13 -27.68
C THR A 427 -0.43 50.56 -28.79
N VAL A 428 -0.82 49.37 -29.28
CA VAL A 428 -0.26 48.78 -30.50
C VAL A 428 -1.04 49.33 -31.69
N LYS A 429 -0.36 50.09 -32.56
CA LYS A 429 -0.98 50.82 -33.68
C LYS A 429 -1.15 49.96 -34.93
N SER A 430 -0.22 49.05 -35.18
CA SER A 430 -0.30 48.16 -36.34
C SER A 430 0.59 46.93 -36.16
N VAL A 431 0.10 45.78 -36.61
CA VAL A 431 0.84 44.53 -36.71
C VAL A 431 0.77 44.07 -38.16
N LYS A 432 1.89 44.00 -38.86
CA LYS A 432 1.96 43.60 -40.26
C LYS A 432 2.96 42.47 -40.45
N VAL A 433 2.48 41.33 -40.94
CA VAL A 433 3.35 40.21 -41.32
C VAL A 433 3.98 40.53 -42.68
N LEU A 434 5.31 40.56 -42.74
CA LEU A 434 6.11 40.91 -43.93
C LEU A 434 6.55 39.67 -44.71
N GLU A 435 7.00 38.62 -44.01
CA GLU A 435 7.42 37.34 -44.60
C GLU A 435 6.86 36.19 -43.76
N SER A 436 6.28 35.18 -44.42
CA SER A 436 5.67 34.01 -43.77
C SER A 436 5.84 32.72 -44.59
N ALA A 437 7.00 32.54 -45.22
CA ALA A 437 7.25 31.44 -46.16
C ALA A 437 7.11 30.02 -45.56
N GLY A 438 7.28 29.89 -44.23
CA GLY A 438 7.17 28.63 -43.49
C GLY A 438 5.77 28.25 -43.02
N GLU A 439 4.74 29.03 -43.37
CA GLU A 439 3.36 28.78 -42.95
C GLU A 439 2.62 27.82 -43.88
N THR A 440 1.66 27.09 -43.33
CA THR A 440 0.82 26.19 -44.14
C THR A 440 -0.14 26.98 -45.02
N GLU A 441 -0.33 26.51 -46.26
CA GLU A 441 -1.15 27.16 -47.30
C GLU A 441 -2.62 27.38 -46.88
N TYR A 442 -3.14 26.53 -45.97
CA TYR A 442 -4.56 26.54 -45.57
C TYR A 442 -4.85 27.04 -44.17
N TYR A 443 -3.92 26.93 -43.21
CA TYR A 443 -4.20 27.32 -41.82
C TYR A 443 -3.43 28.57 -41.43
N GLY A 444 -2.10 28.54 -41.57
CA GLY A 444 -1.24 29.66 -41.19
C GLY A 444 -1.41 30.88 -42.10
N ALA A 445 -1.36 30.67 -43.42
CA ALA A 445 -1.51 31.74 -44.40
C ALA A 445 -2.90 32.40 -44.36
N GLU A 446 -3.95 31.63 -44.07
CA GLU A 446 -5.31 32.15 -44.04
C GLU A 446 -5.58 33.07 -42.83
N ILE A 447 -5.01 32.76 -41.65
CA ILE A 447 -5.05 33.67 -40.49
C ILE A 447 -4.26 34.95 -40.76
N ILE A 448 -3.21 34.92 -41.58
CA ILE A 448 -2.40 36.10 -41.91
C ILE A 448 -3.10 36.99 -42.95
N HIS A 449 -3.86 36.41 -43.88
CA HIS A 449 -4.47 37.14 -45.01
C HIS A 449 -5.98 37.39 -44.88
N GLY A 450 -6.65 36.81 -43.86
CA GLY A 450 -8.07 37.07 -43.57
C GLY A 450 -9.05 36.37 -44.52
N THR A 451 -8.70 35.23 -45.11
CA THR A 451 -9.56 34.47 -46.05
C THR A 451 -10.56 33.54 -45.32
N ALA A 452 -11.63 33.14 -46.03
CA ALA A 452 -12.91 32.71 -45.46
C ALA A 452 -13.00 31.29 -44.85
N VAL A 453 -11.90 30.61 -44.51
CA VAL A 453 -11.91 29.25 -43.91
C VAL A 453 -11.24 29.20 -42.52
N ALA A 454 -10.97 30.36 -41.89
CA ALA A 454 -10.58 30.42 -40.49
C ALA A 454 -11.74 30.00 -39.55
N THR A 455 -11.42 29.28 -38.46
CA THR A 455 -12.42 29.01 -37.40
C THR A 455 -12.93 30.33 -36.81
N PRO A 456 -14.13 30.38 -36.19
CA PRO A 456 -14.67 31.60 -35.58
C PRO A 456 -13.68 32.30 -34.65
N GLU A 457 -12.87 31.52 -33.94
CA GLU A 457 -11.82 31.98 -33.03
C GLU A 457 -10.62 32.60 -33.77
N GLY A 458 -10.20 32.00 -34.90
CA GLY A 458 -9.13 32.54 -35.74
C GLY A 458 -9.50 33.85 -36.44
N LYS A 459 -10.76 34.00 -36.86
CA LYS A 459 -11.28 35.24 -37.43
C LYS A 459 -11.34 36.37 -36.40
N ALA A 460 -11.80 36.07 -35.18
CA ALA A 460 -11.80 37.03 -34.08
C ALA A 460 -10.38 37.50 -33.71
N PHE A 461 -9.39 36.62 -33.80
CA PHE A 461 -7.98 36.97 -33.60
C PHE A 461 -7.47 37.92 -34.70
N TYR A 462 -7.74 37.63 -35.97
CA TYR A 462 -7.35 38.48 -37.10
C TYR A 462 -7.95 39.89 -37.00
N ASP A 463 -9.27 39.97 -36.81
CA ASP A 463 -10.00 41.24 -36.77
C ASP A 463 -9.50 42.15 -35.63
N LYS A 464 -9.13 41.55 -34.50
CA LYS A 464 -8.68 42.29 -33.31
C LYS A 464 -7.20 42.68 -33.36
N PHE A 465 -6.31 41.77 -33.73
CA PHE A 465 -4.86 41.94 -33.53
C PHE A 465 -4.06 42.26 -34.80
N LEU A 466 -4.59 41.94 -35.99
CA LEU A 466 -3.91 42.18 -37.27
C LEU A 466 -4.51 43.36 -38.04
N THR A 467 -5.79 43.67 -37.84
CA THR A 467 -6.45 44.81 -38.50
C THR A 467 -6.86 45.95 -37.58
N GLY A 468 -6.86 45.73 -36.25
CA GLY A 468 -7.30 46.69 -35.25
C GLY A 468 -6.15 47.30 -34.44
N GLU A 469 -6.41 48.46 -33.84
CA GLU A 469 -5.59 49.00 -32.74
C GLU A 469 -6.08 48.41 -31.41
N PHE A 470 -5.16 48.00 -30.55
CA PHE A 470 -5.48 47.39 -29.26
C PHE A 470 -4.51 47.85 -28.18
N LYS A 471 -4.91 47.73 -26.91
CA LYS A 471 -4.06 48.11 -25.78
C LYS A 471 -2.99 47.04 -25.54
N THR A 472 -1.83 47.46 -25.06
CA THR A 472 -0.74 46.54 -24.69
C THR A 472 -1.18 45.48 -23.67
N SER A 473 -2.14 45.81 -22.80
CA SER A 473 -2.75 44.87 -21.83
C SER A 473 -3.61 43.77 -22.46
N ASP A 474 -4.12 43.96 -23.68
CA ASP A 474 -5.05 43.03 -24.32
C ASP A 474 -4.36 41.77 -24.90
N ILE A 475 -3.02 41.76 -24.90
CA ILE A 475 -2.19 40.65 -25.40
C ILE A 475 -1.94 39.57 -24.34
N ASP A 476 -2.16 39.89 -23.06
CA ASP A 476 -1.96 38.96 -21.96
C ASP A 476 -3.19 38.07 -21.79
N GLY A 477 -3.00 36.76 -21.98
CA GLY A 477 -4.08 35.77 -21.90
C GLY A 477 -4.87 35.54 -23.19
N VAL A 478 -4.35 35.96 -24.35
CA VAL A 478 -4.99 35.69 -25.65
C VAL A 478 -5.11 34.19 -25.91
N ASP A 479 -6.31 33.73 -26.29
CA ASP A 479 -6.53 32.36 -26.71
C ASP A 479 -5.85 32.11 -28.05
N THR A 480 -4.86 31.23 -28.04
CA THR A 480 -4.08 30.86 -29.22
C THR A 480 -4.66 29.65 -29.95
N LYS A 481 -5.78 29.06 -29.48
CA LYS A 481 -6.43 27.90 -30.12
C LYS A 481 -7.31 28.33 -31.31
N THR A 482 -6.67 28.84 -32.35
CA THR A 482 -7.31 29.45 -33.53
C THR A 482 -7.39 28.52 -34.74
N GLY A 483 -7.03 27.23 -34.59
CA GLY A 483 -6.83 26.31 -35.71
C GLY A 483 -5.42 26.38 -36.33
N ALA A 484 -4.73 27.51 -36.23
CA ALA A 484 -3.30 27.66 -36.55
C ALA A 484 -2.50 28.12 -35.31
N THR A 485 -2.57 27.30 -34.25
CA THR A 485 -2.05 27.64 -32.92
C THR A 485 -0.57 28.06 -32.92
N MET A 486 0.26 27.43 -33.75
CA MET A 486 1.69 27.76 -33.82
C MET A 486 1.93 29.12 -34.47
N THR A 487 1.21 29.44 -35.53
CA THR A 487 1.25 30.73 -36.24
C THR A 487 0.76 31.86 -35.33
N THR A 488 -0.38 31.67 -34.66
CA THR A 488 -0.94 32.65 -33.72
C THR A 488 -0.01 32.88 -32.54
N LYS A 489 0.61 31.83 -31.99
CA LYS A 489 1.65 31.96 -30.95
C LYS A 489 2.84 32.77 -31.44
N GLY A 490 3.33 32.52 -32.66
CA GLY A 490 4.42 33.27 -33.26
C GLY A 490 4.12 34.78 -33.35
N ILE A 491 2.92 35.15 -33.82
CA ILE A 491 2.45 36.53 -33.92
C ILE A 491 2.34 37.18 -32.53
N VAL A 492 1.71 36.51 -31.57
CA VAL A 492 1.60 37.01 -30.19
C VAL A 492 2.98 37.22 -29.56
N ASN A 493 3.93 36.31 -29.80
CA ASN A 493 5.29 36.43 -29.31
C ASN A 493 6.03 37.64 -29.91
N ALA A 494 5.85 37.91 -31.21
CA ALA A 494 6.41 39.10 -31.86
C ALA A 494 5.84 40.40 -31.28
N ILE A 495 4.51 40.46 -31.08
CA ILE A 495 3.84 41.60 -30.46
C ILE A 495 4.37 41.83 -29.04
N LYS A 496 4.43 40.77 -28.22
CA LYS A 496 4.99 40.85 -26.86
C LYS A 496 6.44 41.32 -26.87
N GLY A 497 7.27 40.82 -27.78
CA GLY A 497 8.65 41.28 -27.92
C GLY A 497 8.75 42.77 -28.27
N ALA A 498 7.93 43.26 -29.22
CA ALA A 498 7.91 44.68 -29.57
C ALA A 498 7.42 45.59 -28.43
N ILE A 499 6.43 45.13 -27.64
CA ILE A 499 5.98 45.84 -26.43
C ILE A 499 7.11 45.93 -25.41
N VAL A 500 7.78 44.81 -25.15
CA VAL A 500 8.94 44.75 -24.24
C VAL A 500 10.03 45.72 -24.70
N MET A 501 10.37 45.74 -25.99
CA MET A 501 11.35 46.66 -26.54
C MET A 501 10.93 48.13 -26.42
N SER A 502 9.63 48.44 -26.57
CA SER A 502 9.11 49.81 -26.44
C SER A 502 9.13 50.34 -24.99
N GLN A 503 9.11 49.45 -24.00
CA GLN A 503 9.09 49.78 -22.57
C GLN A 503 10.48 49.78 -21.93
N MET A 504 11.52 49.44 -22.69
CA MET A 504 12.90 49.39 -22.23
C MET A 504 13.74 50.56 -22.76
N GLU A 505 14.47 51.21 -21.87
CA GLU A 505 15.58 52.07 -22.27
C GLU A 505 16.85 51.22 -22.40
N ARG A 506 17.52 51.31 -23.56
CA ARG A 506 18.72 50.51 -23.87
C ARG A 506 19.92 51.39 -24.18
N GLU A 507 21.02 51.18 -23.47
CA GLU A 507 22.34 51.71 -23.82
C GLU A 507 23.23 50.57 -24.33
N VAL A 508 23.80 50.73 -25.53
CA VAL A 508 24.68 49.73 -26.14
C VAL A 508 26.12 50.27 -26.19
N LYS A 509 27.06 49.54 -25.60
CA LYS A 509 28.50 49.84 -25.63
C LYS A 509 29.27 48.58 -26.04
N GLY A 510 29.47 48.41 -27.35
CA GLY A 510 30.10 47.20 -27.89
C GLY A 510 29.23 45.96 -27.62
N ASP A 511 29.81 44.92 -27.03
CA ASP A 511 29.09 43.68 -26.66
C ASP A 511 28.33 43.78 -25.33
N THR A 512 28.38 44.92 -24.64
CA THR A 512 27.67 45.16 -23.38
C THR A 512 26.39 45.95 -23.62
N TYR A 513 25.28 45.37 -23.18
CA TYR A 513 23.93 45.94 -23.25
C TYR A 513 23.45 46.28 -21.85
N VAL A 514 22.97 47.51 -21.66
CA VAL A 514 22.39 47.96 -20.40
C VAL A 514 20.92 48.27 -20.64
N TYR A 515 20.04 47.55 -19.94
CA TYR A 515 18.59 47.73 -20.02
C TYR A 515 18.07 48.36 -18.74
N THR A 516 17.24 49.39 -18.86
CA THR A 516 16.49 49.95 -17.74
C THR A 516 15.00 49.75 -17.99
N MET A 517 14.30 49.12 -17.03
CA MET A 517 12.88 48.80 -17.15
C MET A 517 12.17 48.88 -15.80
N SER A 518 10.84 48.97 -15.83
CA SER A 518 10.01 48.92 -14.62
C SER A 518 9.22 47.61 -14.60
N GLU A 519 9.33 46.84 -13.52
CA GLU A 519 8.58 45.60 -13.30
C GLU A 519 7.79 45.64 -12.00
N VAL A 520 6.64 44.97 -12.00
CA VAL A 520 5.80 44.84 -10.81
C VAL A 520 6.49 43.92 -9.80
N GLY A 521 6.67 44.43 -8.59
CA GLY A 521 7.18 43.69 -7.45
C GLY A 521 6.07 43.30 -6.48
N TYR A 522 6.16 43.75 -5.23
CA TYR A 522 5.12 43.55 -4.23
C TYR A 522 3.85 44.37 -4.50
N THR A 523 4.00 45.65 -4.88
CA THR A 523 2.88 46.57 -5.10
C THR A 523 2.77 46.97 -6.58
N GLU A 524 1.56 46.89 -7.15
CA GLU A 524 1.31 47.27 -8.55
C GLU A 524 1.39 48.79 -8.79
N SER A 525 1.08 49.61 -7.78
CA SER A 525 1.07 51.07 -7.91
C SER A 525 2.46 51.72 -7.88
N GLU A 526 3.47 51.00 -7.39
CA GLU A 526 4.86 51.46 -7.29
C GLU A 526 5.80 50.36 -7.81
N PRO A 527 5.93 50.22 -9.15
CA PRO A 527 6.76 49.19 -9.75
C PRO A 527 8.25 49.44 -9.48
N MET A 528 9.03 48.36 -9.36
CA MET A 528 10.47 48.44 -9.20
C MET A 528 11.14 48.84 -10.50
N LYS A 529 12.04 49.83 -10.45
CA LYS A 529 12.87 50.22 -11.59
C LYS A 529 14.21 49.49 -11.50
N ILE A 530 14.46 48.59 -12.45
CA ILE A 530 15.62 47.69 -12.47
C ILE A 530 16.49 48.00 -13.68
N LYS A 531 17.80 48.05 -13.44
CA LYS A 531 18.84 48.22 -14.45
C LYS A 531 19.68 46.94 -14.55
N ILE A 532 19.67 46.31 -15.71
CA ILE A 532 20.31 45.01 -15.95
C ILE A 532 21.40 45.18 -17.02
N THR A 533 22.62 44.75 -16.71
CA THR A 533 23.76 44.75 -17.62
C THR A 533 24.02 43.33 -18.10
N VAL A 534 24.11 43.17 -19.42
CA VAL A 534 24.24 41.89 -20.11
C VAL A 534 25.43 41.95 -21.07
N ASP A 535 26.27 40.92 -21.05
CA ASP A 535 27.38 40.74 -22.00
C ASP A 535 26.95 39.71 -23.06
N LYS A 536 26.77 40.16 -24.30
CA LYS A 536 26.28 39.34 -25.41
C LYS A 536 27.30 38.30 -25.85
N ALA A 537 28.59 38.64 -25.88
CA ALA A 537 29.66 37.75 -26.32
C ALA A 537 29.86 36.57 -25.36
N LYS A 538 29.70 36.81 -24.06
CA LYS A 538 29.83 35.79 -23.02
C LYS A 538 28.52 35.07 -22.67
N GLN A 539 27.38 35.57 -23.14
CA GLN A 539 26.05 35.11 -22.76
C GLN A 539 25.82 35.13 -21.23
N MET A 540 26.24 36.22 -20.59
CA MET A 540 26.21 36.39 -19.14
C MET A 540 25.44 37.65 -18.74
N VAL A 541 24.64 37.54 -17.68
CA VAL A 541 24.13 38.72 -16.95
C VAL A 541 25.22 39.13 -15.96
N THR A 542 25.75 40.33 -16.11
CA THR A 542 26.94 40.78 -15.37
C THR A 542 26.58 41.64 -14.16
N LYS A 543 25.48 42.40 -14.22
CA LYS A 543 25.08 43.27 -13.11
C LYS A 543 23.59 43.53 -13.09
N ILE A 544 22.99 43.53 -11.90
CA ILE A 544 21.61 43.96 -11.67
C ILE A 544 21.63 45.06 -10.60
N GLU A 545 21.05 46.21 -10.91
CA GLU A 545 20.96 47.37 -10.03
C GLU A 545 19.49 47.79 -9.89
N PHE A 546 19.04 48.05 -8.66
CA PHE A 546 17.70 48.55 -8.40
C PHE A 546 17.79 50.06 -8.25
N LEU A 547 17.18 50.80 -9.18
CA LEU A 547 17.16 52.27 -9.20
C LEU A 547 16.05 52.82 -8.32
N ASP A 548 14.92 52.11 -8.27
CA ASP A 548 13.78 52.41 -7.39
C ASP A 548 13.10 51.10 -6.98
N ALA A 549 12.84 50.94 -5.69
CA ALA A 549 12.18 49.77 -5.11
C ALA A 549 11.32 50.15 -3.89
N SER A 550 10.81 51.39 -3.85
CA SER A 550 10.03 51.91 -2.71
C SER A 550 8.76 51.10 -2.41
N GLY A 551 8.19 50.46 -3.44
CA GLY A 551 6.96 49.67 -3.34
C GLY A 551 7.12 48.28 -2.71
N GLU A 552 8.33 47.89 -2.31
CA GLU A 552 8.63 46.60 -1.69
C GLU A 552 8.36 46.57 -0.19
N THR A 553 8.12 45.36 0.33
CA THR A 553 7.95 45.19 1.79
C THR A 553 9.24 45.49 2.53
N GLU A 554 9.14 46.22 3.65
CA GLU A 554 10.26 46.66 4.49
C GLU A 554 11.14 45.51 5.02
N TYR A 555 10.58 44.30 5.11
CA TYR A 555 11.29 43.10 5.56
C TYR A 555 11.65 42.20 4.36
N TYR A 556 10.70 41.41 3.87
CA TYR A 556 10.99 40.33 2.93
C TYR A 556 11.51 40.81 1.56
N GLY A 557 10.92 41.87 0.99
CA GLY A 557 11.29 42.38 -0.34
C GLY A 557 12.58 43.19 -0.31
N ALA A 558 12.70 44.14 0.62
CA ALA A 558 13.88 44.98 0.77
C ALA A 558 15.13 44.17 1.18
N GLU A 559 15.00 43.21 2.11
CA GLU A 559 16.13 42.36 2.52
C GLU A 559 16.62 41.47 1.37
N LEU A 560 15.71 40.94 0.55
CA LEU A 560 16.08 40.16 -0.64
C LEU A 560 16.88 41.00 -1.64
N ILE A 561 16.49 42.26 -1.87
CA ILE A 561 17.13 43.14 -2.86
C ILE A 561 18.51 43.62 -2.38
N HIS A 562 18.63 43.97 -1.10
CA HIS A 562 19.85 44.54 -0.55
C HIS A 562 20.83 43.51 0.04
N GLY A 563 20.41 42.24 0.16
CA GLY A 563 21.25 41.18 0.73
C GLY A 563 21.46 41.29 2.24
N THR A 564 20.70 42.13 2.94
CA THR A 564 20.65 42.17 4.40
C THR A 564 19.84 40.99 4.94
N ALA A 565 20.07 40.59 6.20
CA ALA A 565 19.50 39.43 6.91
C ALA A 565 18.32 38.70 6.22
N VAL A 566 18.58 37.94 5.15
CA VAL A 566 17.51 37.47 4.26
C VAL A 566 16.53 36.58 5.01
N ALA A 567 15.25 36.94 4.97
CA ALA A 567 14.20 36.37 5.80
C ALA A 567 13.97 34.84 5.64
N THR A 568 14.45 34.22 4.56
CA THR A 568 14.38 32.76 4.35
C THR A 568 15.68 32.20 3.76
N PRO A 569 16.03 30.93 4.05
CA PRO A 569 17.14 30.23 3.38
C PRO A 569 17.03 30.24 1.85
N GLU A 570 15.81 30.10 1.33
CA GLU A 570 15.50 30.07 -0.09
C GLU A 570 15.74 31.45 -0.74
N GLY A 571 15.33 32.54 -0.07
CA GLY A 571 15.62 33.90 -0.52
C GLY A 571 17.12 34.21 -0.53
N LYS A 572 17.86 33.72 0.46
CA LYS A 572 19.32 33.91 0.52
C LYS A 572 20.02 33.22 -0.65
N ALA A 573 19.62 31.98 -0.94
CA ALA A 573 20.14 31.23 -2.08
C ALA A 573 19.84 31.92 -3.42
N PHE A 574 18.66 32.56 -3.55
CA PHE A 574 18.31 33.35 -4.74
C PHE A 574 19.22 34.59 -4.88
N TYR A 575 19.42 35.36 -3.81
CA TYR A 575 20.28 36.54 -3.83
C TYR A 575 21.73 36.19 -4.19
N ASP A 576 22.31 35.20 -3.50
CA ASP A 576 23.72 34.81 -3.66
C ASP A 576 24.02 34.30 -5.08
N LYS A 577 23.01 33.72 -5.75
CA LYS A 577 23.15 33.15 -7.10
C LYS A 577 22.88 34.17 -8.21
N TYR A 578 21.83 34.98 -8.11
CA TYR A 578 21.35 35.79 -9.24
C TYR A 578 21.52 37.30 -9.06
N LEU A 579 21.66 37.81 -7.83
CA LEU A 579 21.77 39.25 -7.57
C LEU A 579 23.20 39.65 -7.16
N ALA A 580 23.91 38.78 -6.45
CA ALA A 580 25.27 39.06 -5.97
C ALA A 580 26.39 38.72 -6.97
N LYS A 581 26.10 37.88 -7.99
CA LYS A 581 27.10 37.32 -8.90
C LYS A 581 26.61 37.33 -10.35
N GLU A 582 27.56 37.27 -11.26
CA GLU A 582 27.29 37.05 -12.68
C GLU A 582 26.82 35.61 -12.92
N PHE A 583 25.86 35.41 -13.81
CA PHE A 583 25.33 34.09 -14.16
C PHE A 583 25.02 33.97 -15.65
N GLY A 584 24.98 32.75 -16.16
CA GLY A 584 24.76 32.48 -17.59
C GLY A 584 23.28 32.55 -17.97
N PHE A 585 22.99 32.78 -19.24
CA PHE A 585 21.60 32.87 -19.72
C PHE A 585 20.76 31.62 -19.44
N ALA A 586 21.36 30.43 -19.41
CA ALA A 586 20.67 29.18 -19.14
C ALA A 586 20.30 28.98 -17.66
N ASP A 587 20.93 29.71 -16.73
CA ASP A 587 20.73 29.51 -15.30
C ASP A 587 19.40 30.08 -14.78
N ILE A 588 18.71 30.91 -15.59
CA ILE A 588 17.46 31.56 -15.22
C ILE A 588 16.20 30.73 -15.55
N ASP A 589 16.37 29.62 -16.29
CA ASP A 589 15.27 28.73 -16.64
C ASP A 589 14.99 27.75 -15.47
N GLY A 590 13.74 27.68 -15.01
CA GLY A 590 13.33 26.80 -13.91
C GLY A 590 13.64 27.31 -12.48
N VAL A 591 13.86 28.62 -12.30
CA VAL A 591 14.16 29.21 -10.99
C VAL A 591 12.99 29.09 -10.01
N ASP A 592 13.25 28.60 -8.80
CA ASP A 592 12.26 28.58 -7.72
C ASP A 592 12.03 30.01 -7.20
N THR A 593 10.80 30.50 -7.37
CA THR A 593 10.38 31.84 -6.95
C THR A 593 9.82 31.86 -5.53
N LYS A 594 9.76 30.72 -4.81
CA LYS A 594 9.23 30.63 -3.43
C LYS A 594 10.26 31.04 -2.38
N THR A 595 10.64 32.31 -2.40
CA THR A 595 11.70 32.87 -1.53
C THR A 595 11.17 33.55 -0.27
N GLY A 596 9.87 33.49 0.00
CA GLY A 596 9.21 34.32 1.01
C GLY A 596 8.85 35.73 0.52
N ALA A 597 9.58 36.26 -0.48
CA ALA A 597 9.24 37.45 -1.26
C ALA A 597 8.87 37.06 -2.70
N THR A 598 7.86 36.20 -2.83
CA THR A 598 7.52 35.52 -4.10
C THR A 598 7.17 36.49 -5.22
N MET A 599 6.46 37.58 -4.91
CA MET A 599 6.05 38.56 -5.93
C MET A 599 7.24 39.36 -6.44
N THR A 600 8.08 39.87 -5.53
CA THR A 600 9.36 40.53 -5.82
C THR A 600 10.27 39.64 -6.68
N THR A 601 10.40 38.38 -6.30
CA THR A 601 11.27 37.41 -7.01
C THR A 601 10.75 37.13 -8.41
N LYS A 602 9.44 37.01 -8.59
CA LYS A 602 8.83 36.87 -9.92
C LYS A 602 9.07 38.10 -10.80
N GLY A 603 8.93 39.31 -10.24
CA GLY A 603 9.23 40.55 -10.95
C GLY A 603 10.68 40.63 -11.41
N ILE A 604 11.63 40.29 -10.54
CA ILE A 604 13.07 40.25 -10.85
C ILE A 604 13.38 39.22 -11.95
N VAL A 605 12.86 37.99 -11.83
CA VAL A 605 13.07 36.94 -12.84
C VAL A 605 12.45 37.34 -14.19
N SER A 606 11.27 37.99 -14.18
CA SER A 606 10.66 38.58 -15.38
C SER A 606 11.59 39.59 -16.04
N ALA A 607 12.11 40.56 -15.28
CA ALA A 607 13.04 41.58 -15.78
C ALA A 607 14.28 40.96 -16.47
N ILE A 608 14.89 39.98 -15.79
CA ILE A 608 16.08 39.28 -16.29
C ILE A 608 15.78 38.55 -17.59
N LYS A 609 14.67 37.80 -17.64
CA LYS A 609 14.26 37.07 -18.85
C LYS A 609 14.00 38.02 -20.02
N LYS A 610 13.33 39.16 -19.76
CA LYS A 610 13.10 40.19 -20.77
C LYS A 610 14.40 40.82 -21.29
N ALA A 611 15.37 41.12 -20.42
CA ALA A 611 16.69 41.63 -20.81
C ALA A 611 17.49 40.62 -21.65
N ILE A 612 17.49 39.34 -21.26
CA ILE A 612 18.15 38.27 -22.01
C ILE A 612 17.51 38.11 -23.39
N ALA A 613 16.17 38.08 -23.45
CA ALA A 613 15.43 37.99 -24.71
C ALA A 613 15.74 39.16 -25.64
N ALA A 614 15.81 40.39 -25.11
CA ALA A 614 16.17 41.58 -25.87
C ALA A 614 17.64 41.63 -26.33
N THR A 615 18.53 40.80 -25.74
CA THR A 615 19.96 40.74 -26.09
C THR A 615 20.24 39.72 -27.20
N LYS A 616 19.51 38.60 -27.18
CA LYS A 616 19.60 37.55 -28.21
C LYS A 616 19.22 38.12 -29.57
#